data_AF-A0A2S2Q7V5-F1
#
_entry.id   AF-A0A2S2Q7V5-F1
#
_cell.length_a   1.000
_cell.length_b   1.000
_cell.length_c   1.000
_cell.angle_alpha   90.00
_cell.angle_beta   90.00
_cell.angle_gamma   90.00
#
_symmetry.space_group_name_H-M   'P 1'
#
loop_
_entity.id
_entity.type
_entity.pdbx_description
1 polymer ?
#
loop_
_entity_poly.entity_id
_entity_poly.type
_entity_poly.pdbx_seq_one_letter_code
_entity_poly.pdbx_strand_id
1 'polypeptide(L)'
;DNYLNPLQVNQNSVVRIILGKKSLEGSTKLNYNILGILPAKLLYKSIALLFTVKKCIRNNTNTFDFFKSREQRVYNLPVEYTKKSFGQSFVNYLGPTYFNQLPTLSKKNIHYGLLNDKKIITDTLFSELNIS
;
A
#
# COMPACT_ATOMS: atom_id res chain seq x y z
N ASP A 1 2.36 12.10 -6.72
CA ASP A 1 3.26 12.34 -5.57
C ASP A 1 3.08 13.70 -4.89
N ASN A 2 2.74 14.78 -5.59
CA ASN A 2 2.61 16.11 -4.94
C ASN A 2 1.49 16.28 -3.90
N TYR A 3 0.39 15.52 -3.97
CA TYR A 3 -0.76 15.75 -3.09
C TYR A 3 -0.57 15.26 -1.64
N LEU A 4 0.26 14.23 -1.43
CA LEU A 4 0.51 13.67 -0.10
C LEU A 4 1.73 14.28 0.59
N ASN A 5 2.58 15.01 -0.16
CA ASN A 5 3.78 15.63 0.36
C ASN A 5 3.50 16.62 1.51
N PRO A 6 2.52 17.53 1.42
CA PRO A 6 2.19 18.42 2.54
C PRO A 6 1.77 17.64 3.80
N LEU A 7 0.98 16.58 3.63
CA LEU A 7 0.57 15.72 4.74
C LEU A 7 1.76 15.03 5.39
N GLN A 8 2.69 14.50 4.60
CA GLN A 8 3.87 13.82 5.11
C GLN A 8 4.83 14.79 5.82
N VAL A 9 4.99 16.02 5.31
CA VAL A 9 5.77 17.08 5.99
C VAL A 9 5.16 17.42 7.34
N ASN A 10 3.83 17.62 7.40
CA ASN A 10 3.15 17.88 8.67
C ASN A 10 3.28 16.71 9.65
N GLN A 11 3.11 15.48 9.17
CA GLN A 11 3.28 14.29 9.99
C GLN A 11 4.70 14.17 10.54
N ASN A 12 5.74 14.45 9.73
CA ASN A 12 7.13 14.47 10.18
C ASN A 12 7.34 15.48 11.32
N SER A 13 6.75 16.68 11.22
CA SER A 13 6.82 17.69 12.27
C SER A 13 6.20 17.19 13.58
N VAL A 14 5.01 16.59 13.53
CA VAL A 14 4.34 16.02 14.71
C VAL A 14 5.18 14.90 15.33
N VAL A 15 5.68 13.98 14.51
CA VAL A 15 6.52 12.87 14.96
C VAL A 15 7.79 13.37 15.66
N ARG A 16 8.42 14.43 15.15
CA ARG A 16 9.58 15.05 15.80
C ARG A 16 9.25 15.66 17.15
N ILE A 17 8.10 16.35 17.27
CA ILE A 17 7.63 16.94 18.53
C ILE A 17 7.42 15.83 19.56
N ILE A 18 6.74 14.74 19.19
CA ILE A 18 6.48 13.59 20.06
C ILE A 18 7.79 12.96 20.55
N LEU A 19 8.80 12.86 19.69
CA LEU A 19 10.10 12.27 20.02
C LEU A 19 11.09 13.27 20.65
N GLY A 20 10.68 14.52 20.91
CA GLY A 20 11.55 15.56 21.48
C GLY A 20 12.76 15.92 20.60
N LYS A 21 12.72 15.65 19.29
CA LYS A 21 13.85 15.87 18.38
C LYS A 21 13.94 17.34 17.95
N LYS A 22 14.89 18.07 18.55
CA LYS A 22 15.11 19.50 18.31
C LYS A 22 15.79 19.80 16.98
N SER A 23 16.70 18.95 16.50
CA SER A 23 17.39 19.12 15.21
C SER A 23 16.53 18.66 14.02
N LEU A 24 16.73 19.29 12.86
CA LEU A 24 16.10 18.94 11.57
C LEU A 24 16.76 17.73 10.89
N GLU A 25 17.83 17.18 11.45
CA GLU A 25 18.61 16.13 10.81
C GLU A 25 17.93 14.76 10.89
N GLY A 26 17.70 14.19 9.71
CA GLY A 26 18.04 12.81 9.41
C GLY A 26 17.37 11.72 10.24
N SER A 27 16.06 11.80 10.48
CA SER A 27 15.32 10.62 10.93
C SER A 27 13.83 10.79 10.70
N THR A 28 13.31 10.30 9.58
CA THR A 28 11.85 10.17 9.39
C THR A 28 11.47 8.70 9.56
N LYS A 29 12.07 7.80 8.77
CA LYS A 29 11.77 6.34 8.81
C LYS A 29 12.00 5.71 10.18
N LEU A 30 13.16 5.92 10.78
CA LEU A 30 13.46 5.37 12.10
C LEU A 30 12.55 5.95 13.19
N ASN A 31 12.12 7.21 13.07
CA ASN A 31 11.11 7.78 13.97
C ASN A 31 9.75 7.12 13.82
N TYR A 32 9.31 6.85 12.58
CA TYR A 32 8.09 6.11 12.29
C TYR A 32 8.14 4.71 12.91
N ASN A 33 9.28 4.02 12.80
CA ASN A 33 9.49 2.71 13.43
C ASN A 33 9.47 2.77 14.96
N ILE A 34 10.14 3.74 15.58
CA ILE A 34 10.13 3.92 17.04
C ILE A 34 8.69 4.07 17.56
N LEU A 35 7.86 4.84 16.84
CA LEU A 35 6.47 5.08 17.20
C LEU A 35 5.50 3.99 16.73
N GLY A 36 5.97 3.00 15.95
CA GLY A 36 5.11 1.95 15.39
C GLY A 36 4.02 2.50 14.45
N ILE A 37 4.29 3.59 13.73
CA ILE A 37 3.33 4.24 12.82
C ILE A 37 3.87 4.30 11.39
N LEU A 38 2.97 4.38 10.41
CA LEU A 38 3.33 4.50 8.99
C LEU A 38 3.34 5.98 8.53
N PRO A 39 4.25 6.37 7.61
CA PRO A 39 4.16 7.63 6.90
C PRO A 39 2.86 7.73 6.08
N ALA A 40 2.40 8.96 5.85
CA ALA A 40 1.17 9.26 5.11
C ALA A 40 1.06 8.54 3.76
N LYS A 41 2.16 8.46 3.00
CA LYS A 41 2.21 7.72 1.72
C LYS A 41 1.93 6.23 1.89
N LEU A 42 2.48 5.60 2.93
CA LEU A 42 2.26 4.19 3.22
C LEU A 42 0.90 3.94 3.88
N LEU A 43 0.38 4.88 4.67
CA LEU A 43 -1.00 4.85 5.15
C LEU A 43 -2.00 4.86 4.00
N TYR A 44 -1.82 5.74 3.02
CA TYR A 44 -2.63 5.76 1.81
C TYR A 44 -2.58 4.42 1.07
N LYS A 45 -1.37 3.86 0.90
CA LYS A 45 -1.17 2.54 0.29
C LYS A 45 -1.90 1.44 1.07
N SER A 46 -1.86 1.45 2.40
CA SER A 46 -2.58 0.51 3.27
C SER A 46 -4.09 0.56 3.07
N ILE A 47 -4.66 1.77 3.05
CA ILE A 47 -6.10 1.99 2.86
C ILE A 47 -6.52 1.49 1.48
N ALA A 48 -5.78 1.85 0.44
CA ALA A 48 -6.05 1.40 -0.93
C ALA A 48 -5.94 -0.13 -1.07
N LEU A 49 -4.95 -0.76 -0.44
CA LEU A 49 -4.82 -2.22 -0.42
C LEU A 49 -6.01 -2.87 0.29
N LEU A 50 -6.35 -2.43 1.50
CA LEU A 50 -7.47 -2.98 2.26
C LEU A 50 -8.81 -2.83 1.53
N PHE A 51 -9.04 -1.69 0.89
CA PHE A 51 -10.22 -1.47 0.06
C PHE A 51 -10.25 -2.42 -1.14
N THR A 52 -9.11 -2.58 -1.82
CA THR A 52 -8.98 -3.48 -2.98
C THR A 52 -9.23 -4.93 -2.59
N VAL A 53 -8.66 -5.41 -1.48
CA VAL A 53 -8.90 -6.76 -0.97
C VAL A 53 -10.38 -7.00 -0.69
N LYS A 54 -11.03 -6.07 0.04
CA LYS A 54 -12.46 -6.18 0.35
C LYS A 54 -13.33 -6.17 -0.90
N LYS A 55 -13.07 -5.25 -1.84
CA LYS A 55 -13.92 -5.04 -3.01
C LYS A 55 -13.68 -6.06 -4.11
N CYS A 56 -12.43 -6.38 -4.41
CA CYS A 56 -12.05 -7.15 -5.60
C CYS A 56 -11.87 -8.64 -5.33
N ILE A 57 -11.49 -9.03 -4.10
CA ILE A 57 -11.20 -10.44 -3.78
C ILE A 57 -12.40 -11.09 -3.11
N ARG A 58 -12.98 -10.44 -2.10
CA ARG A 58 -14.12 -11.03 -1.36
C ARG A 58 -15.44 -11.04 -2.13
N ASN A 59 -15.61 -10.14 -3.10
CA ASN A 59 -16.83 -10.09 -3.92
C ASN A 59 -16.68 -10.82 -5.27
N ASN A 60 -15.48 -11.32 -5.60
CA ASN A 60 -15.18 -11.90 -6.91
C ASN A 60 -14.66 -13.32 -6.68
N THR A 61 -15.58 -14.25 -6.47
CA THR A 61 -15.32 -15.69 -6.28
C THR A 61 -15.03 -16.41 -7.60
N ASN A 62 -14.64 -15.69 -8.66
CA ASN A 62 -14.30 -16.32 -9.93
C ASN A 62 -12.96 -17.03 -9.78
N THR A 63 -13.06 -18.36 -9.74
CA THR A 63 -12.01 -19.35 -9.80
C THR A 63 -10.99 -18.98 -10.86
N PHE A 64 -9.80 -18.54 -10.43
CA PHE A 64 -8.67 -18.38 -11.33
C PHE A 64 -8.19 -19.78 -11.73
N ASP A 65 -8.31 -20.11 -13.01
CA ASP A 65 -7.77 -21.34 -13.58
C ASP A 65 -6.25 -21.37 -13.37
N PHE A 66 -5.83 -22.18 -12.39
CA PHE A 66 -4.44 -22.35 -11.99
C PHE A 66 -3.55 -22.88 -13.13
N PHE A 67 -4.16 -23.43 -14.19
CA PHE A 67 -3.49 -24.25 -15.19
C PHE A 67 -2.91 -23.50 -16.39
N LYS A 68 -3.05 -22.16 -16.50
CA LYS A 68 -2.68 -21.45 -17.75
C LYS A 68 -1.66 -20.31 -17.65
N SER A 69 -1.14 -19.92 -16.48
CA SER A 69 -0.18 -18.80 -16.43
C SER A 69 0.86 -18.88 -15.31
N ARG A 70 2.02 -18.23 -15.50
CA ARG A 70 3.06 -18.04 -14.46
C ARG A 70 2.39 -17.59 -13.16
N GLU A 71 2.57 -18.32 -12.06
CA GLU A 71 1.84 -18.17 -10.78
C GLU A 71 1.67 -16.72 -10.30
N GLN A 72 2.66 -15.86 -10.54
CA GLN A 72 2.60 -14.44 -10.17
C GLN A 72 1.47 -13.66 -10.87
N ARG A 73 1.14 -14.01 -12.11
CA ARG A 73 0.09 -13.35 -12.91
C ARG A 73 -1.30 -13.81 -12.52
N VAL A 74 -1.44 -15.03 -11.98
CA VAL A 74 -2.71 -15.59 -11.51
C VAL A 74 -3.34 -14.68 -10.47
N TYR A 75 -2.53 -14.10 -9.58
CA TYR A 75 -3.03 -13.26 -8.50
C TYR A 75 -3.02 -11.76 -8.81
N ASN A 76 -2.63 -11.33 -10.01
CA ASN A 76 -2.60 -9.91 -10.32
C ASN A 76 -4.00 -9.41 -10.68
N LEU A 77 -4.36 -8.24 -10.17
CA LEU A 77 -5.60 -7.55 -10.49
C LEU A 77 -5.43 -6.71 -11.76
N PRO A 78 -6.46 -6.63 -12.62
CA PRO A 78 -6.44 -5.71 -13.75
C PRO A 78 -6.36 -4.26 -13.24
N VAL A 79 -5.51 -3.46 -13.86
CA VAL A 79 -5.38 -2.02 -13.56
C VAL A 79 -6.18 -1.25 -14.60
N GLU A 80 -7.32 -0.69 -14.19
CA GLU A 80 -8.10 0.20 -15.05
C GLU A 80 -7.55 1.62 -14.96
N TYR A 81 -7.05 2.12 -16.09
CA TYR A 81 -6.64 3.51 -16.22
C TYR A 81 -7.82 4.31 -16.76
N THR A 82 -8.15 5.42 -16.10
CA THR A 82 -9.17 6.33 -16.61
C THR A 82 -8.77 6.86 -17.99
N LYS A 83 -9.69 6.77 -18.96
CA LYS A 83 -9.48 7.40 -20.27
C LYS A 83 -9.39 8.91 -20.07
N LYS A 84 -8.23 9.49 -20.35
CA LYS A 84 -8.00 10.93 -20.20
C LYS A 84 -8.28 11.64 -21.53
N SER A 85 -9.14 12.64 -21.51
CA SER A 85 -9.22 13.65 -22.57
C SER A 85 -8.16 14.72 -22.35
N PHE A 86 -7.75 15.42 -23.41
CA PHE A 86 -6.82 16.53 -23.32
C PHE A 86 -7.33 17.58 -22.32
N GLY A 87 -6.50 17.97 -21.35
CA GLY A 87 -6.84 18.93 -20.30
C GLY A 87 -7.51 18.36 -19.04
N GLN A 88 -7.86 17.07 -18.99
CA GLN A 88 -8.45 16.46 -17.79
C GLN A 88 -7.42 15.73 -16.92
N SER A 89 -7.33 16.14 -15.64
CA SER A 89 -6.53 15.45 -14.63
C SER A 89 -7.42 14.54 -13.77
N PHE A 90 -7.48 13.24 -14.09
CA PHE A 90 -8.04 12.24 -13.19
C PHE A 90 -6.95 11.62 -12.31
N VAL A 91 -7.30 11.41 -11.03
CA VAL A 91 -6.50 10.61 -10.11
C VAL A 91 -6.85 9.15 -10.37
N ASN A 92 -5.92 8.41 -10.98
CA ASN A 92 -6.08 6.97 -11.14
C ASN A 92 -6.12 6.31 -9.76
N TYR A 93 -7.10 5.44 -9.54
CA TYR A 93 -7.14 4.62 -8.32
C TYR A 93 -5.98 3.61 -8.34
N LEU A 94 -5.04 3.74 -7.41
CA LEU A 94 -3.80 2.95 -7.40
C LEU A 94 -3.92 1.61 -6.67
N GLY A 95 -5.10 1.26 -6.14
CA GLY A 95 -5.29 0.02 -5.36
C GLY A 95 -4.82 -1.26 -6.05
N PRO A 96 -5.28 -1.56 -7.28
CA PRO A 96 -4.83 -2.74 -8.03
C PRO A 96 -3.33 -2.71 -8.31
N THR A 97 -2.79 -1.52 -8.62
CA THR A 97 -1.35 -1.32 -8.82
C THR A 97 -0.55 -1.68 -7.57
N TYR A 98 -0.96 -1.17 -6.41
CA TYR A 98 -0.31 -1.49 -5.14
C TYR A 98 -0.46 -2.96 -4.77
N PHE A 99 -1.61 -3.58 -5.05
CA PHE A 99 -1.82 -5.00 -4.80
C PHE A 99 -0.87 -5.85 -5.62
N ASN A 100 -0.69 -5.54 -6.91
CA ASN A 100 0.19 -6.28 -7.81
C ASN A 100 1.67 -6.21 -7.40
N GLN A 101 2.06 -5.15 -6.70
CA GLN A 101 3.41 -4.96 -6.14
C GLN A 101 3.67 -5.82 -4.89
N LEU A 102 2.64 -6.39 -4.25
CA LEU A 102 2.83 -7.25 -3.09
C LEU A 102 3.58 -8.55 -3.46
N PRO A 103 4.37 -9.12 -2.54
CA PRO A 103 4.96 -10.44 -2.71
C PRO A 103 3.91 -11.49 -3.06
N THR A 104 4.27 -12.45 -3.91
CA THR A 104 3.36 -13.52 -4.36
C THR A 104 2.76 -14.29 -3.19
N LEU A 105 3.56 -14.57 -2.16
CA LEU A 105 3.09 -15.26 -0.95
C LEU A 105 2.02 -14.46 -0.22
N SER A 106 2.20 -13.13 -0.07
CA SER A 106 1.21 -12.24 0.53
C SER A 106 -0.09 -12.25 -0.28
N LYS A 107 -0.01 -12.17 -1.62
CA LYS A 107 -1.18 -12.23 -2.50
C LYS A 107 -1.93 -13.55 -2.37
N LYS A 108 -1.20 -14.67 -2.33
CA LYS A 108 -1.75 -16.02 -2.13
C LYS A 108 -2.49 -16.13 -0.80
N ASN A 109 -1.85 -15.69 0.29
CA ASN A 109 -2.44 -15.77 1.64
C ASN A 109 -3.72 -14.92 1.77
N ILE A 110 -3.74 -13.74 1.15
CA ILE A 110 -4.94 -12.88 1.08
C ILE A 110 -6.04 -13.57 0.27
N HIS A 111 -5.72 -14.13 -0.89
CA HIS A 111 -6.70 -14.75 -1.78
C HIS A 111 -7.41 -15.94 -1.15
N TYR A 112 -6.67 -16.82 -0.48
CA TYR A 112 -7.23 -17.99 0.19
C TYR A 112 -7.72 -17.71 1.61
N GLY A 113 -7.64 -16.47 2.10
CA GLY A 113 -8.04 -16.10 3.46
C GLY A 113 -7.27 -16.84 4.56
N LEU A 114 -6.05 -17.29 4.27
CA LEU A 114 -5.24 -18.14 5.17
C LEU A 114 -4.71 -17.36 6.38
N LEU A 115 -4.62 -16.03 6.25
CA LEU A 115 -4.10 -15.13 7.28
C LEU A 115 -4.92 -13.84 7.29
N ASN A 116 -4.80 -13.07 8.38
CA ASN A 116 -5.47 -11.79 8.51
C ASN A 116 -4.89 -10.77 7.52
N ASP A 117 -5.69 -10.37 6.52
CA ASP A 117 -5.34 -9.39 5.48
C ASP A 117 -4.69 -8.12 6.05
N LYS A 118 -5.25 -7.59 7.15
CA LYS A 118 -4.73 -6.38 7.80
C LYS A 118 -3.31 -6.58 8.28
N LYS A 119 -3.03 -7.73 8.90
CA LYS A 119 -1.70 -8.07 9.41
C LYS A 119 -0.71 -8.19 8.28
N ILE A 120 -1.03 -8.98 7.25
CA ILE A 120 -0.17 -9.17 6.07
C ILE A 120 0.20 -7.84 5.42
N ILE A 121 -0.80 -6.98 5.19
CA ILE A 121 -0.59 -5.66 4.58
C ILE A 121 0.28 -4.78 5.48
N THR A 122 0.00 -4.77 6.79
CA THR A 122 0.75 -3.94 7.75
C THR A 122 2.21 -4.38 7.83
N ASP A 123 2.46 -5.68 8.00
CA ASP A 123 3.81 -6.25 8.07
C ASP A 123 4.60 -5.99 6.78
N THR A 124 3.95 -6.09 5.62
CA THR A 124 4.57 -5.78 4.32
C THR A 124 4.92 -4.29 4.21
N LEU A 125 4.09 -3.38 4.69
CA LEU A 125 4.36 -1.95 4.60
C LEU A 125 5.46 -1.50 5.59
N PHE A 126 5.55 -2.13 6.76
CA PHE A 126 6.66 -1.90 7.69
C PHE A 126 7.98 -2.49 7.17
N SER A 127 7.97 -3.59 6.42
CA SER A 127 9.19 -4.06 5.77
C SER A 127 9.66 -3.10 4.67
N GLU A 128 8.75 -2.50 3.90
CA GLU A 128 9.07 -1.45 2.91
C GLU A 128 9.75 -0.21 3.55
N LEU A 129 9.42 0.13 4.79
CA LEU A 129 10.09 1.19 5.55
C LEU A 129 11.56 0.90 5.84
N ASN A 130 11.91 -0.37 6.00
CA ASN A 130 13.24 -0.81 6.42
C ASN A 130 14.20 -1.06 5.24
N ILE A 131 13.69 -1.12 4.01
CA ILE A 131 14.45 -1.52 2.81
C ILE A 131 14.92 -0.30 1.97
N SER A 132 14.49 0.92 2.30
CA SER A 132 14.78 2.13 1.51
C SER A 132 15.60 3.18 2.23
#